data_AF-A0A2M7GQ80-F1
#
_entry.id   AF-A0A2M7GQ80-F1
#
_cell.length_a   1.000
_cell.length_b   1.000
_cell.length_c   1.000
_cell.angle_alpha   90.00
_cell.angle_beta   90.00
_cell.angle_gamma   90.00
#
_symmetry.space_group_name_H-M   'P 1'
#
loop_
_entity.id
_entity.type
_entity.pdbx_description
1 polymer ?
#
loop_
_entity_poly.entity_id
_entity_poly.type
_entity_poly.pdbx_seq_one_letter_code
_entity_poly.pdbx_strand_id
1 'polypeptide(L)'
;MEALGMAGVLETLTGLYREQMARHENRPFLEAVMSAAALVCAADGQVTFPERMRLDQILEAIRQLDVFDPHEAVDLFNDYTAAIQADSETGRAAAFKRIEPVADNPETASLILRVCMGILEVEGEDNLTEQIEIVSLCSRLGIEPGDLGLYVDDLPQIPDEKA
;
A
#
# COMPACT_ATOMS: atom_id res chain seq x y z
N MET A 1 -49.09 11.42 12.89
CA MET A 1 -48.18 11.37 11.73
C MET A 1 -46.88 12.09 12.09
N GLU A 2 -46.17 11.61 13.12
CA GLU A 2 -44.93 12.25 13.63
C GLU A 2 -43.86 11.20 14.00
N ALA A 3 -44.27 10.00 14.41
CA ALA A 3 -43.35 8.88 14.67
C ALA A 3 -42.57 8.38 13.42
N LEU A 4 -43.09 8.62 12.21
CA LEU A 4 -42.44 8.20 10.96
C LEU A 4 -41.23 9.07 10.59
N GLY A 5 -41.17 10.32 11.06
CA GLY A 5 -40.04 11.23 10.78
C GLY A 5 -38.83 10.99 11.68
N MET A 6 -39.05 10.67 12.96
CA MET A 6 -37.96 10.46 13.91
C MET A 6 -37.23 9.13 13.68
N ALA A 7 -37.96 8.09 13.24
CA ALA A 7 -37.36 6.81 12.84
C ALA A 7 -36.45 6.96 11.60
N GLY A 8 -36.87 7.72 10.57
CA GLY A 8 -36.04 7.97 9.39
C GLY A 8 -34.81 8.83 9.67
N VAL A 9 -34.92 9.80 10.59
CA VAL A 9 -33.76 10.59 11.06
C VAL A 9 -32.77 9.71 11.83
N LEU A 10 -33.25 8.86 12.72
CA LEU A 10 -32.38 7.95 13.48
C LEU A 10 -31.66 6.97 12.55
N GLU A 11 -32.36 6.39 11.58
CA GLU A 11 -31.78 5.49 10.58
C GLU A 11 -30.67 6.19 9.78
N THR A 12 -30.95 7.39 9.27
CA THR A 12 -29.97 8.21 8.54
C THR A 12 -28.73 8.53 9.39
N LEU A 13 -28.92 8.97 10.64
CA LEU A 13 -27.82 9.30 11.55
C LEU A 13 -26.97 8.06 11.87
N THR A 14 -27.60 6.90 12.10
CA THR A 14 -26.86 5.66 12.35
C THR A 14 -26.11 5.18 11.11
N GLY A 15 -26.66 5.39 9.91
CA GLY A 15 -25.96 5.10 8.64
C GLY A 15 -24.72 5.96 8.47
N LEU A 16 -24.87 7.28 8.57
CA LEU A 16 -23.76 8.24 8.48
C LEU A 16 -22.68 7.97 9.53
N TYR A 17 -23.07 7.67 10.77
CA TYR A 17 -22.12 7.36 11.84
C TYR A 17 -21.31 6.09 11.51
N ARG A 18 -21.95 5.03 11.03
CA ARG A 18 -21.25 3.78 10.65
C ARG A 18 -20.25 4.01 9.53
N GLU A 19 -20.64 4.77 8.50
CA GLU A 19 -19.76 5.11 7.38
C GLU A 19 -18.55 5.92 7.85
N GLN A 20 -18.77 6.95 8.68
CA GLN A 20 -17.69 7.75 9.25
C GLN A 20 -16.74 6.93 10.14
N MET A 21 -17.27 6.01 10.95
CA MET A 21 -16.44 5.12 11.77
C MET A 21 -15.63 4.16 10.91
N ALA A 22 -16.24 3.52 9.91
CA ALA A 22 -15.53 2.62 9.00
C ALA A 22 -14.41 3.36 8.25
N ARG A 23 -14.68 4.58 7.79
CA ARG A 23 -13.67 5.44 7.16
C ARG A 23 -12.54 5.80 8.12
N HIS A 24 -12.86 6.17 9.36
CA HIS A 24 -11.87 6.49 10.39
C HIS A 24 -10.99 5.28 10.74
N GLU A 25 -11.59 4.10 10.88
CA GLU A 25 -10.90 2.84 11.17
C GLU A 25 -9.96 2.42 10.02
N ASN A 26 -10.39 2.58 8.77
CA ASN A 26 -9.60 2.15 7.60
C ASN A 26 -8.62 3.22 7.09
N ARG A 27 -8.67 4.45 7.60
CA ARG A 27 -7.82 5.56 7.14
C ARG A 27 -6.32 5.29 7.33
N PRO A 28 -5.83 4.77 8.47
CA PRO A 28 -4.42 4.42 8.63
C PRO A 28 -3.95 3.39 7.60
N PHE A 29 -4.80 2.41 7.27
CA PHE A 29 -4.49 1.42 6.24
C PHE A 29 -4.37 2.06 4.86
N LEU A 30 -5.33 2.91 4.46
CA LEU A 30 -5.24 3.64 3.20
C LEU A 30 -3.94 4.46 3.11
N GLU A 31 -3.63 5.24 4.15
CA GLU A 31 -2.40 6.05 4.18
C GLU A 31 -1.14 5.19 4.09
N ALA A 32 -1.11 4.05 4.77
CA ALA A 32 0.02 3.11 4.73
C ALA A 32 0.20 2.48 3.34
N VAL A 33 -0.88 2.03 2.69
CA VAL A 33 -0.80 1.43 1.35
C VAL A 33 -0.33 2.47 0.32
N MET A 34 -0.89 3.69 0.33
CA MET A 34 -0.52 4.73 -0.62
C MET A 34 0.91 5.24 -0.40
N SER A 35 1.35 5.38 0.86
CA SER A 35 2.72 5.78 1.17
C SER A 35 3.75 4.70 0.84
N ALA A 36 3.44 3.42 1.07
CA ALA A 36 4.29 2.30 0.68
C ALA A 36 4.39 2.17 -0.84
N ALA A 37 3.27 2.26 -1.56
CA ALA A 37 3.27 2.28 -3.02
C ALA A 37 4.11 3.44 -3.56
N ALA A 38 4.01 4.64 -2.96
CA ALA A 38 4.80 5.79 -3.36
C ALA A 38 6.30 5.59 -3.11
N LEU A 39 6.70 5.00 -1.98
CA LEU A 39 8.10 4.65 -1.70
C LEU A 39 8.69 3.75 -2.79
N VAL A 40 7.93 2.72 -3.17
CA VAL A 40 8.33 1.71 -4.14
C VAL A 40 8.36 2.28 -5.55
N CYS A 41 7.28 2.89 -6.03
CA CYS A 41 7.20 3.40 -7.40
C CYS A 41 8.06 4.64 -7.66
N ALA A 42 8.47 5.36 -6.60
CA ALA A 42 9.38 6.51 -6.74
C ALA A 42 10.85 6.12 -6.51
N ALA A 43 11.18 4.83 -6.38
CA ALA A 43 12.51 4.38 -6.00
C ALA A 43 13.57 4.72 -7.06
N ASP A 44 13.24 4.62 -8.35
CA ASP A 44 14.09 5.03 -9.48
C ASP A 44 13.93 6.53 -9.85
N GLY A 45 13.02 7.23 -9.16
CA GLY A 45 12.70 8.63 -9.34
C GLY A 45 11.51 8.92 -10.26
N GLN A 46 10.94 7.95 -10.96
CA GLN A 46 9.82 8.16 -11.90
C GLN A 46 8.73 7.10 -11.78
N VAL A 47 7.51 7.53 -11.45
CA VAL A 47 6.35 6.64 -11.52
C VAL A 47 5.87 6.50 -12.96
N THR A 48 5.83 5.27 -13.47
CA THR A 48 5.44 4.96 -14.85
C THR A 48 3.91 4.91 -15.04
N PHE A 49 3.45 5.05 -16.29
CA PHE A 49 2.02 4.90 -16.59
C PHE A 49 1.47 3.50 -16.27
N PRO A 50 2.18 2.39 -16.59
CA PRO A 50 1.76 1.05 -16.17
C PRO A 50 1.58 0.89 -14.66
N GLU A 51 2.50 1.40 -13.84
CA GLU A 51 2.36 1.37 -12.36
C GLU A 51 1.09 2.08 -11.90
N ARG A 52 0.80 3.26 -12.46
CA ARG A 52 -0.43 4.01 -12.13
C ARG A 52 -1.68 3.22 -12.49
N MET A 53 -1.70 2.62 -13.68
CA MET A 53 -2.84 1.82 -14.12
C MET A 53 -3.05 0.59 -13.22
N ARG A 54 -1.98 -0.06 -12.75
CA ARG A 54 -2.08 -1.19 -11.83
C ARG A 54 -2.49 -0.76 -10.41
N LEU A 55 -2.02 0.39 -9.94
CA LEU A 55 -2.48 0.98 -8.69
C LEU A 55 -4.00 1.18 -8.71
N ASP A 56 -4.55 1.76 -9.78
CA ASP A 56 -5.99 1.97 -9.94
C ASP A 56 -6.75 0.63 -9.89
N GLN A 57 -6.27 -0.39 -10.62
CA GLN A 57 -6.87 -1.74 -10.61
C GLN A 57 -6.86 -2.40 -9.23
N ILE A 58 -5.78 -2.22 -8.48
CA ILE A 58 -5.66 -2.79 -7.13
C ILE A 58 -6.60 -2.07 -6.16
N LEU A 59 -6.71 -0.74 -6.25
CA LEU A 59 -7.65 0.04 -5.43
C LEU A 59 -9.10 -0.41 -5.65
N GLU A 60 -9.49 -0.68 -6.90
CA GLU A 60 -10.82 -1.24 -7.22
C GLU A 60 -11.05 -2.66 -6.69
N ALA A 61 -9.98 -3.42 -6.45
CA ALA A 61 -10.07 -4.81 -5.98
C ALA A 61 -10.10 -4.94 -4.45
N ILE A 62 -9.59 -3.95 -3.70
CA ILE A 62 -9.47 -4.02 -2.25
C ILE A 62 -10.74 -3.51 -1.57
N ARG A 63 -11.61 -4.44 -1.16
CA ARG A 63 -12.89 -4.14 -0.51
C ARG A 63 -12.81 -3.25 0.75
N GLN A 64 -11.68 -3.28 1.46
CA GLN A 64 -11.47 -2.42 2.65
C GLN A 64 -11.32 -0.95 2.29
N LEU A 65 -10.96 -0.66 1.03
CA LEU A 65 -10.80 0.70 0.52
C LEU A 65 -12.06 1.23 -0.15
N ASP A 66 -13.11 0.40 -0.35
CA ASP A 66 -14.41 0.79 -0.92
C ASP A 66 -15.12 1.92 -0.15
N VAL A 67 -14.74 2.14 1.12
CA VAL A 67 -15.28 3.23 1.96
C VAL A 67 -14.67 4.60 1.62
N PHE A 68 -13.65 4.64 0.77
CA PHE A 68 -13.00 5.85 0.28
C PHE A 68 -13.34 6.10 -1.18
N ASP A 69 -13.31 7.37 -1.58
CA ASP A 69 -13.32 7.73 -2.99
C ASP A 69 -11.97 7.30 -3.60
N PRO A 70 -11.92 6.57 -4.73
CA PRO A 70 -10.67 6.21 -5.39
C PRO A 70 -9.76 7.42 -5.68
N HIS A 71 -10.33 8.59 -5.97
CA HIS A 71 -9.56 9.81 -6.15
C HIS A 71 -8.78 10.23 -4.90
N GLU A 72 -9.33 9.99 -3.69
CA GLU A 72 -8.62 10.28 -2.45
C GLU A 72 -7.36 9.41 -2.30
N ALA A 73 -7.45 8.13 -2.66
CA ALA A 73 -6.32 7.23 -2.63
C ALA A 73 -5.23 7.68 -3.63
N VAL A 74 -5.63 7.99 -4.86
CA VAL A 74 -4.73 8.48 -5.91
C VAL A 74 -4.07 9.80 -5.52
N ASP A 75 -4.82 10.72 -4.91
CA ASP A 75 -4.29 12.01 -4.42
C ASP A 75 -3.24 11.79 -3.33
N LEU A 76 -3.51 10.92 -2.35
CA LEU A 76 -2.53 10.55 -1.32
C LEU A 76 -1.25 9.97 -1.92
N PHE A 77 -1.39 9.05 -2.88
CA PHE A 77 -0.25 8.47 -3.59
C PHE A 77 0.58 9.55 -4.28
N ASN A 78 -0.08 10.45 -5.04
CA ASN A 78 0.60 11.54 -5.74
C ASN A 78 1.31 12.49 -4.78
N ASP A 79 0.68 12.82 -3.64
CA ASP A 79 1.27 13.68 -2.61
C ASP A 79 2.54 13.07 -2.03
N TYR A 80 2.54 11.77 -1.70
CA TYR A 80 3.72 11.08 -1.19
C TYR A 80 4.82 10.97 -2.25
N THR A 81 4.48 10.62 -3.49
CA THR A 81 5.44 10.60 -4.61
C THR A 81 6.08 11.97 -4.81
N ALA A 82 5.28 13.03 -4.83
CA ALA A 82 5.78 14.40 -4.99
C ALA A 82 6.70 14.80 -3.83
N ALA A 83 6.36 14.44 -2.58
CA ALA A 83 7.20 14.70 -1.42
C ALA A 83 8.55 13.97 -1.51
N ILE A 84 8.56 12.70 -1.92
CA ILE A 84 9.78 11.89 -2.12
C ILE A 84 10.65 12.47 -3.23
N GLN A 85 10.04 12.91 -4.34
CA GLN A 85 10.77 13.51 -5.46
C GLN A 85 11.33 14.89 -5.12
N ALA A 86 10.65 15.65 -4.27
CA ALA A 86 11.12 16.98 -3.84
C ALA A 86 12.32 16.89 -2.89
N ASP A 87 12.25 16.01 -1.89
CA ASP A 87 13.34 15.73 -0.95
C ASP A 87 13.25 14.26 -0.51
N SER A 88 14.16 13.43 -1.02
CA SER A 88 14.10 11.98 -0.80
C SER A 88 14.17 11.61 0.68
N GLU A 89 15.04 12.25 1.45
CA GLU A 89 15.21 11.93 2.87
C GLU A 89 13.94 12.26 3.68
N THR A 90 13.43 13.48 3.52
CA THR A 90 12.26 13.98 4.25
C THR A 90 10.98 13.31 3.78
N GLY A 91 10.80 13.17 2.46
CA GLY A 91 9.62 12.55 1.86
C GLY A 91 9.49 11.08 2.23
N ARG A 92 10.60 10.33 2.19
CA ARG A 92 10.61 8.93 2.63
C ARG A 92 10.30 8.82 4.12
N ALA A 93 10.91 9.65 4.97
CA ALA A 93 10.61 9.66 6.41
C ALA A 93 9.12 9.94 6.69
N ALA A 94 8.52 10.88 5.95
CA ALA A 94 7.09 11.19 6.06
C ALA A 94 6.20 10.01 5.61
N ALA A 95 6.58 9.31 4.54
CA ALA A 95 5.89 8.11 4.08
C ALA A 95 5.98 6.98 5.10
N PHE A 96 7.16 6.69 5.65
CA PHE A 96 7.33 5.65 6.67
C PHE A 96 6.49 5.90 7.93
N LYS A 97 6.36 7.16 8.36
CA LYS A 97 5.52 7.52 9.50
C LYS A 97 4.05 7.12 9.33
N ARG A 98 3.58 6.96 8.09
CA ARG A 98 2.21 6.53 7.76
C ARG A 98 2.04 5.02 7.79
N ILE A 99 3.15 4.29 7.66
CA ILE A 99 3.20 2.83 7.71
C ILE A 99 3.30 2.34 9.17
N GLU A 100 4.02 3.07 10.03
CA GLU A 100 4.20 2.74 11.47
C GLU A 100 2.91 2.31 12.19
N PRO A 101 1.75 2.99 12.05
CA PRO A 101 0.54 2.65 12.80
C PRO A 101 -0.06 1.27 12.48
N VAL A 102 0.30 0.67 11.35
CA VAL A 102 -0.22 -0.62 10.89
C VAL A 102 0.83 -1.72 10.85
N ALA A 103 2.08 -1.40 11.17
CA ALA A 103 3.20 -2.33 11.13
C ALA A 103 3.08 -3.48 12.15
N ASP A 104 2.42 -3.23 13.29
CA ASP A 104 2.22 -4.25 14.34
C ASP A 104 1.23 -5.35 13.96
N ASN A 105 0.48 -5.19 12.85
CA ASN A 105 -0.41 -6.21 12.33
C ASN A 105 0.26 -6.93 11.14
N PRO A 106 0.71 -8.19 11.30
CA PRO A 106 1.44 -8.91 10.24
C PRO A 106 0.57 -9.19 9.01
N GLU A 107 -0.74 -9.38 9.17
CA GLU A 107 -1.66 -9.57 8.04
C GLU A 107 -1.77 -8.28 7.21
N THR A 108 -1.89 -7.13 7.89
CA THR A 108 -1.93 -5.82 7.26
C THR A 108 -0.60 -5.47 6.59
N ALA A 109 0.51 -5.70 7.27
CA ALA A 109 1.85 -5.52 6.74
C ALA A 109 2.10 -6.38 5.49
N SER A 110 1.71 -7.66 5.53
CA SER A 110 1.79 -8.55 4.37
C SER A 110 0.93 -8.04 3.20
N LEU A 111 -0.28 -7.56 3.47
CA LEU A 111 -1.15 -7.01 2.44
C LEU A 111 -0.56 -5.77 1.77
N ILE A 112 0.03 -4.84 2.53
CA ILE A 112 0.72 -3.65 2.00
C ILE A 112 1.82 -4.06 1.03
N LEU A 113 2.65 -5.05 1.41
CA LEU A 113 3.74 -5.53 0.58
C LEU A 113 3.22 -6.22 -0.70
N ARG A 114 2.16 -7.02 -0.60
CA ARG A 114 1.51 -7.65 -1.75
C ARG A 114 0.93 -6.62 -2.73
N VAL A 115 0.38 -5.52 -2.23
CA VAL A 115 -0.05 -4.40 -3.08
C VAL A 115 1.14 -3.83 -3.84
N CYS A 116 2.26 -3.54 -3.16
CA CYS A 116 3.46 -3.02 -3.81
C CYS A 116 3.98 -3.98 -4.90
N MET A 117 4.01 -5.28 -4.63
CA MET A 117 4.41 -6.29 -5.62
C MET A 117 3.46 -6.33 -6.83
N GLY A 118 2.15 -6.23 -6.59
CA GLY A 118 1.14 -6.20 -7.66
C GLY A 118 1.27 -4.99 -8.59
N ILE A 119 1.73 -3.84 -8.07
CA ILE A 119 1.92 -2.62 -8.87
C ILE A 119 3.12 -2.75 -9.82
N LEU A 120 4.19 -3.44 -9.41
CA LEU A 120 5.41 -3.52 -10.20
C LEU A 120 5.37 -4.57 -11.29
N GLU A 121 4.54 -5.61 -11.16
CA GLU A 121 4.58 -6.81 -12.00
C GLU A 121 6.04 -7.30 -12.14
N VAL A 122 6.54 -7.93 -11.08
CA VAL A 122 7.94 -8.38 -10.98
C VAL A 122 8.20 -9.57 -11.92
N GLU A 123 8.19 -9.34 -13.23
CA GLU A 123 8.66 -10.27 -14.25
C GLU A 123 9.84 -9.64 -15.00
N GLY A 124 11.08 -10.00 -14.64
CA GLY A 124 12.30 -9.60 -15.35
C GLY A 124 13.30 -8.75 -14.55
N GLU A 125 14.42 -8.38 -15.20
CA GLU A 125 15.54 -7.61 -14.62
C GLU A 125 15.24 -6.11 -14.43
N ASP A 126 14.14 -5.60 -14.99
CA ASP A 126 13.92 -4.16 -15.16
C ASP A 126 13.48 -3.41 -13.89
N ASN A 127 13.21 -4.11 -12.77
CA ASN A 127 12.65 -3.54 -11.53
C ASN A 127 13.59 -3.66 -10.30
N LEU A 128 14.91 -3.66 -10.50
CA LEU A 128 15.87 -3.93 -9.40
C LEU A 128 15.79 -2.90 -8.27
N THR A 129 15.60 -1.62 -8.59
CA THR A 129 15.57 -0.54 -7.60
C THR A 129 14.32 -0.66 -6.71
N GLU A 130 13.20 -0.95 -7.32
CA GLU A 130 11.90 -1.12 -6.67
C GLU A 130 11.88 -2.42 -5.84
N GLN A 131 12.51 -3.49 -6.33
CA GLN A 131 12.71 -4.72 -5.55
C GLN A 131 13.53 -4.48 -4.28
N ILE A 132 14.62 -3.70 -4.37
CA ILE A 132 15.42 -3.32 -3.19
C ILE A 132 14.55 -2.53 -2.19
N GLU A 133 13.69 -1.64 -2.68
CA GLU A 133 12.77 -0.88 -1.83
C GLU A 133 11.74 -1.79 -1.14
N ILE A 134 11.17 -2.76 -1.86
CA ILE A 134 10.27 -3.77 -1.27
C ILE A 134 10.98 -4.56 -0.17
N VAL A 135 12.22 -5.01 -0.39
CA VAL A 135 12.99 -5.73 0.64
C VAL A 135 13.29 -4.84 1.85
N SER A 136 13.53 -3.54 1.63
CA SER A 136 13.66 -2.57 2.72
C SER A 136 12.38 -2.46 3.55
N LEU A 137 11.22 -2.43 2.88
CA LEU A 137 9.91 -2.42 3.53
C LEU A 137 9.64 -3.71 4.31
N CYS A 138 9.96 -4.88 3.75
CA CYS A 138 9.88 -6.18 4.43
C CYS A 138 10.62 -6.15 5.77
N SER A 139 11.86 -5.66 5.75
CA SER A 139 12.71 -5.55 6.94
C SER A 139 12.11 -4.63 8.02
N ARG A 140 11.47 -3.53 7.60
CA ARG A 140 10.84 -2.56 8.53
C ARG A 140 9.50 -3.06 9.08
N LEU A 141 8.78 -3.82 8.27
CA LEU A 141 7.47 -4.38 8.62
C LEU A 141 7.58 -5.73 9.35
N GLY A 142 8.79 -6.27 9.53
CA GLY A 142 8.99 -7.57 10.17
C GLY A 142 8.42 -8.75 9.37
N ILE A 143 8.34 -8.61 8.04
CA ILE A 143 7.88 -9.65 7.13
C ILE A 143 9.09 -10.27 6.44
N GLU A 144 9.20 -11.60 6.49
CA GLU A 144 10.24 -12.31 5.76
C GLU A 144 9.94 -12.26 4.26
N PRO A 145 10.90 -11.86 3.39
CA PRO A 145 10.62 -11.75 1.95
C PRO A 145 10.25 -13.10 1.31
N GLY A 146 10.68 -14.22 1.89
CA GLY A 146 10.27 -15.58 1.47
C GLY A 146 8.77 -15.83 1.62
N ASP A 147 8.12 -15.25 2.63
CA ASP A 147 6.68 -15.42 2.87
C ASP A 147 5.81 -14.71 1.82
N LEU A 148 6.41 -13.80 1.05
CA LEU A 148 5.77 -13.05 -0.02
C LEU A 148 6.02 -13.67 -1.41
N GLY A 149 6.86 -14.70 -1.51
CA GLY A 149 7.26 -15.28 -2.80
C GLY A 149 8.19 -14.38 -3.61
N LEU A 150 8.91 -13.45 -2.96
CA LEU A 150 9.91 -12.59 -3.62
C LEU A 150 11.16 -13.35 -4.07
N TYR A 151 11.41 -14.53 -3.49
CA TYR A 151 12.45 -15.44 -3.95
C TYR A 151 11.80 -16.56 -4.76
N VAL A 152 12.23 -16.73 -6.01
CA VAL A 152 12.04 -18.00 -6.72
C VAL A 152 13.06 -18.96 -6.13
N ASP A 153 12.62 -20.14 -5.67
CA ASP A 153 13.50 -21.20 -5.14
C ASP A 153 14.52 -21.74 -6.18
N ASP A 154 14.53 -21.19 -7.40
CA ASP A 154 15.47 -21.50 -8.46
C ASP A 154 16.75 -20.64 -8.35
N LEU A 155 17.39 -20.65 -7.18
CA LEU A 155 18.83 -20.42 -7.19
C LEU A 155 19.44 -21.53 -8.06
N PRO A 156 20.22 -21.23 -9.11
CA PRO A 156 20.94 -22.26 -9.81
C PRO A 156 21.73 -23.03 -8.75
N GLN A 157 21.55 -24.36 -8.69
CA GLN A 157 22.42 -25.20 -7.89
C GLN A 157 23.84 -24.93 -8.37
N ILE A 158 24.57 -24.10 -7.65
CA ILE A 158 26.01 -23.95 -7.85
C ILE A 158 26.53 -25.32 -7.46
N PRO A 159 27.01 -26.15 -8.42
CA PRO A 159 27.57 -27.43 -8.05
C PRO A 159 28.67 -27.16 -7.04
N ASP A 160 28.63 -27.85 -5.89
CA ASP A 160 29.63 -27.73 -4.84
C ASP A 160 31.02 -27.86 -5.47
N GLU A 161 31.70 -26.73 -5.68
CA GLU A 161 33.11 -26.72 -6.06
C GLU A 161 33.90 -27.00 -4.79
N LYS A 162 33.89 -28.28 -4.38
CA LYS A 162 34.78 -28.78 -3.35
C LYS A 162 35.35 -30.16 -3.76
N ALA A 163 36.59 -30.04 -4.25
CA ALA A 163 37.76 -30.90 -4.05
C ALA A 163 37.79 -32.31 -4.66
#